data_AF-A0A4Q6BGN3-F1
#
_entry.id   AF-A0A4Q6BGN3-F1
#
_cell.length_a   1.000
_cell.length_b   1.000
_cell.length_c   1.000
_cell.angle_alpha   90.00
_cell.angle_beta   90.00
_cell.angle_gamma   90.00
#
_symmetry.space_group_name_H-M   'P 1'
#
loop_
_entity.id
_entity.type
_entity.pdbx_description
1 polymer ?
#
loop_
_entity_poly.entity_id
_entity_poly.type
_entity_poly.pdbx_seq_one_letter_code
_entity_poly.pdbx_strand_id
1 'polypeptide(L)' 'MNRSVTQHRRQLAAIMFTDIEGYSSLMQENEERAIQWRTRHRETLETRHQQFEGRIIQFYGDGTLSIFSSAVNAVACALA' A
#
# COMPACT_ATOMS: atom_id res chain seq x y z
N MET A 1 20.53 1.45 -36.03
CA MET A 1 20.55 1.98 -34.65
C MET A 1 19.11 2.30 -34.25
N ASN A 2 18.37 1.32 -33.71
CA ASN A 2 16.96 1.51 -33.34
C ASN A 2 16.88 2.16 -31.96
N ARG A 3 16.45 3.43 -31.90
CA ARG A 3 16.05 4.06 -30.64
C ARG A 3 14.72 3.46 -30.23
N SER A 4 14.71 2.60 -29.21
CA SER A 4 13.48 2.20 -28.52
C SER A 4 12.87 3.45 -27.89
N VAL A 5 11.82 3.97 -28.52
CA VAL A 5 10.96 5.00 -27.94
C VAL A 5 10.23 4.35 -26.77
N THR A 6 10.58 4.72 -25.55
CA THR A 6 9.80 4.34 -24.37
C THR A 6 8.44 5.02 -24.50
N GLN A 7 7.41 4.30 -24.96
CA GLN A 7 6.05 4.83 -25.02
C GLN A 7 5.60 5.15 -23.58
N HIS A 8 5.43 6.43 -23.28
CA HIS A 8 4.83 6.87 -22.02
C HIS A 8 3.35 6.51 -22.01
N ARG A 9 3.02 5.40 -21.36
CA ARG A 9 1.63 4.97 -21.15
C ARG A 9 0.95 5.90 -20.14
N ARG A 10 0.05 6.75 -20.63
CA ARG A 10 -0.84 7.56 -19.78
C ARG A 10 -1.95 6.66 -19.24
N GLN A 11 -2.17 6.70 -17.94
CA GLN A 11 -3.31 6.05 -17.30
C GLN A 11 -3.78 6.91 -16.13
N LEU A 12 -5.09 6.92 -15.88
CA LEU A 12 -5.62 7.43 -14.63
C LEU A 12 -5.26 6.42 -13.53
N ALA A 13 -4.81 6.93 -12.40
CA ALA A 13 -4.42 6.12 -11.25
C ALA A 13 -4.99 6.74 -9.97
N ALA A 14 -5.57 5.90 -9.12
CA ALA A 14 -5.83 6.25 -7.74
C ALA A 14 -4.59 5.88 -6.91
N ILE A 15 -4.09 6.81 -6.12
CA ILE A 15 -2.95 6.62 -5.23
C ILE A 15 -3.48 6.55 -3.81
N MET A 16 -3.12 5.49 -3.09
CA MET A 16 -3.54 5.26 -1.72
C MET A 16 -2.31 5.28 -0.80
N PHE A 17 -2.48 5.94 0.35
CA PHE A 17 -1.56 5.87 1.48
C PHE A 17 -2.31 5.28 2.68
N THR A 18 -1.65 4.39 3.41
CA THR A 18 -2.16 3.83 4.67
C THR A 18 -1.08 3.91 5.73
N ASP A 19 -1.47 4.00 7.00
CA ASP A 19 -0.56 4.07 8.15
C ASP A 19 -1.24 3.46 9.38
N ILE A 20 -0.46 3.09 10.41
CA ILE A 20 -1.01 2.57 11.66
C ILE A 20 -1.10 3.71 12.68
N GLU A 21 -2.32 4.05 13.08
CA GLU A 21 -2.54 5.09 14.10
C GLU A 21 -1.83 4.72 15.42
N GLY A 22 -1.04 5.66 15.96
CA GLY A 22 -0.34 5.48 17.24
C GLY A 22 0.85 4.52 17.19
N TYR A 23 1.29 4.07 16.00
CA TYR A 23 2.38 3.12 15.87
C TYR A 23 3.68 3.59 16.54
N SER A 24 4.02 4.87 16.43
CA SER A 24 5.23 5.42 17.06
C SER A 24 5.20 5.29 18.59
N SER A 25 4.06 5.57 19.22
CA SER A 25 3.88 5.41 20.67
C SER A 25 3.93 3.93 21.05
N LEU A 26 3.24 3.07 20.30
CA LEU A 26 3.28 1.61 20.53
C LEU A 26 4.70 1.06 20.39
N MET A 27 5.48 1.53 19.43
CA MET A 27 6.88 1.14 19.22
C MET A 27 7.76 1.54 20.41
N GLN A 28 7.52 2.72 21.01
CA GLN A 28 8.25 3.15 22.21
C GLN A 28 7.87 2.32 23.45
N GLU A 29 6.60 1.96 23.60
CA GLU A 29 6.12 1.21 24.76
C GLU A 29 6.43 -0.29 24.68
N ASN A 30 6.26 -0.88 23.50
CA ASN A 30 6.44 -2.30 23.25
C ASN A 30 6.77 -2.59 21.78
N GLU A 31 8.06 -2.65 21.49
CA GLU A 31 8.60 -2.93 20.15
C GLU A 31 8.11 -4.25 19.54
N GLU A 32 8.11 -5.34 20.31
CA GLU A 32 7.73 -6.66 19.79
C GLU A 32 6.27 -6.66 19.32
N ARG A 33 5.39 -6.05 20.12
CA ARG A 33 3.99 -5.89 19.78
C ARG A 33 3.81 -4.97 18.56
N ALA A 34 4.55 -3.86 18.48
CA ALA A 34 4.53 -2.98 17.32
C ALA A 34 4.90 -3.73 16.03
N ILE A 35 5.97 -4.53 16.06
CA ILE A 35 6.40 -5.35 14.92
C ILE A 35 5.31 -6.34 14.50
N GLN A 36 4.65 -7.01 15.46
CA GLN A 36 3.55 -7.94 15.16
C GLN A 36 2.37 -7.23 14.48
N TRP A 37 1.97 -6.04 14.96
CA TRP A 37 0.91 -5.25 14.33
C TRP A 37 1.28 -4.81 12.92
N ARG A 38 2.52 -4.35 12.72
CA ARG A 38 3.02 -3.99 11.39
C ARG A 38 3.01 -5.18 10.44
N THR A 39 3.45 -6.35 10.87
CA THR A 39 3.42 -7.58 10.05
C THR A 39 1.99 -7.93 9.64
N ARG A 40 1.06 -7.95 10.60
CA ARG A 40 -0.37 -8.21 10.32
C ARG A 40 -0.97 -7.18 9.36
N HIS A 41 -0.63 -5.90 9.52
CA HIS A 41 -1.06 -4.83 8.62
C HIS A 41 -0.59 -5.11 7.20
N ARG A 42 0.70 -5.45 7.00
CA ARG A 42 1.25 -5.79 5.69
C ARG A 42 0.56 -7.00 5.04
N GLU A 43 0.37 -8.08 5.79
CA GLU A 43 -0.31 -9.28 5.29
C GLU A 43 -1.76 -8.98 4.85
N THR A 44 -2.45 -8.15 5.62
CA THR A 44 -3.81 -7.69 5.30
C THR A 44 -3.80 -6.87 4.02
N LEU A 45 -2.89 -5.90 3.91
CA LEU A 45 -2.78 -5.06 2.71
C LEU A 45 -2.43 -5.90 1.49
N GLU A 46 -1.46 -6.82 1.56
CA GLU A 46 -1.10 -7.70 0.45
C GLU A 46 -2.31 -8.50 -0.05
N THR A 47 -3.06 -9.09 0.88
CA THR A 47 -4.26 -9.87 0.56
C THR A 47 -5.35 -9.01 -0.08
N ARG A 48 -5.67 -7.86 0.52
CA ARG A 48 -6.72 -6.95 0.03
C ARG A 48 -6.35 -6.30 -1.30
N HIS A 49 -5.11 -5.84 -1.45
CA HIS A 49 -4.65 -5.24 -2.70
C HIS A 49 -4.73 -6.26 -3.84
N GLN A 50 -4.32 -7.51 -3.60
CA GLN A 50 -4.48 -8.56 -4.61
C GLN A 50 -5.95 -8.79 -4.99
N GLN A 51 -6.86 -8.79 -4.01
CA GLN A 51 -8.30 -8.97 -4.23
C GLN A 51 -8.94 -7.84 -5.06
N PHE A 52 -8.48 -6.60 -4.89
CA PHE A 52 -9.06 -5.41 -5.53
C PHE A 52 -8.20 -4.85 -6.68
N GLU A 53 -7.28 -5.63 -7.23
CA GLU A 53 -6.41 -5.23 -8.34
C GLU A 53 -5.53 -3.99 -8.01
N GLY A 54 -5.22 -3.83 -6.73
CA GLY A 54 -4.26 -2.86 -6.23
C GLY A 54 -2.83 -3.36 -6.35
N ARG A 55 -1.90 -2.43 -6.51
CA ARG A 55 -0.46 -2.73 -6.50
C ARG A 55 0.22 -1.92 -5.42
N ILE A 56 0.81 -2.61 -4.45
CA ILE A 56 1.71 -2.00 -3.48
C ILE A 56 2.99 -1.60 -4.20
N ILE A 57 3.35 -0.32 -4.08
CA ILE A 57 4.58 0.22 -4.65
C ILE A 57 5.71 0.12 -3.64
N GLN A 58 5.43 0.50 -2.38
CA GLN A 58 6.44 0.52 -1.34
C GLN A 58 5.81 0.56 0.06
N PHE A 59 6.53 -0.01 1.03
CA PHE A 59 6.29 0.18 2.46
C PHE A 59 7.31 1.15 3.05
N TYR A 60 6.87 2.02 3.97
CA TYR A 60 7.69 3.00 4.68
C TYR A 60 7.40 2.90 6.18
N GLY A 61 8.19 2.11 6.91
CA GLY A 61 7.86 1.80 8.30
C GLY A 61 6.55 1.00 8.39
N ASP A 62 5.58 1.55 9.11
CA ASP A 62 4.19 1.09 9.20
C ASP A 62 3.28 1.61 8.09
N GLY A 63 3.74 2.62 7.35
CA GLY A 63 3.02 3.18 6.22
C GLY A 63 3.18 2.39 4.92
N THR A 64 2.22 2.57 4.00
CA THR A 64 2.22 1.94 2.67
C THR A 64 1.82 2.94 1.58
N LEU A 65 2.43 2.81 0.40
CA LEU A 65 2.04 3.48 -0.83
C LEU A 65 1.59 2.45 -1.86
N SER A 66 0.39 2.61 -2.39
CA SER A 66 -0.17 1.73 -3.39
C SER A 66 -0.91 2.50 -4.49
N ILE A 67 -1.08 1.84 -5.64
CA ILE A 67 -1.79 2.38 -6.79
C ILE A 67 -2.88 1.43 -7.26
N PHE A 68 -3.95 2.00 -7.78
CA PHE A 68 -5.05 1.29 -8.42
C PHE A 68 -5.36 1.95 -9.77
N SER A 69 -5.79 1.16 -10.76
CA SER A 69 -6.33 1.67 -12.02
C SER A 69 -7.77 2.19 -11.90
N SER A 70 -8.45 1.86 -10.80
CA SER A 70 -9.84 2.22 -10.50
C SER A 70 -9.95 2.86 -9.11
N ALA A 71 -10.52 4.06 -9.04
CA ALA A 71 -10.82 4.73 -7.77
C ALA A 71 -11.86 3.95 -6.96
N VAL A 72 -12.81 3.27 -7.63
CA VAL A 72 -13.81 2.42 -6.96
C VAL A 72 -13.13 1.24 -6.28
N ASN A 73 -12.18 0.58 -6.95
CA ASN A 73 -11.43 -0.52 -6.36
C ASN A 73 -10.55 -0.07 -5.20
N ALA A 74 -9.91 1.10 -5.31
CA ALA A 74 -9.15 1.69 -4.22
C ALA A 74 -10.03 1.88 -2.98
N VAL A 75 -11.21 2.50 -3.14
CA VAL A 75 -12.13 2.70 -2.01
C VAL A 75 -12.67 1.38 -1.47
N ALA A 76 -13.05 0.44 -2.33
CA ALA A 76 -13.50 -0.89 -1.91
C ALA A 76 -12.42 -1.64 -1.12
N CYS A 77 -11.15 -1.55 -1.55
CA CYS A 77 -10.01 -2.11 -0.83
C CYS A 77 -9.80 -1.47 0.54
N ALA A 78 -9.99 -0.15 0.66
CA ALA A 78 -9.83 0.57 1.92
C ALA A 78 -10.90 0.21 2.97
N LEU A 79 -12.06 -0.28 2.52
CA LEU A 79 -13.19 -0.64 3.39
C LEU A 79 -13.20 -2.11 3.83
N ALA A 80 -12.36 -2.97 3.24
CA ALA A 80 -12.43 -4.43 3.37
C ALA A 80 -11.36 -5.02 4.32
#